data_AF-A0A8C2VBD9-F1
#
_entry.id   AF-A0A8C2VBD9-F1
#
_cell.length_a   1.000
_cell.length_b   1.000
_cell.length_c   1.000
_cell.angle_alpha   90.00
_cell.angle_beta   90.00
_cell.angle_gamma   90.00
#
_symmetry.space_group_name_H-M   'P 1'
#
loop_
_entity.id
_entity.type
_entity.pdbx_description
1 polymer ?
#
loop_
_entity_poly.entity_id
_entity_poly.type
_entity_poly.pdbx_seq_one_letter_code
_entity_poly.pdbx_strand_id
1 'polypeptide(L)'
;MGGTRRVAVFLVVCIFTQSRGRGQSLEPEPLGRRPQAVETKKALQKMETRFLLLPDGHGQGCEIGPHRPGSLQECGFNSSRPLVLIIHGWSVDGVLESWVHRLVAALRTQPVNVGLADWLALAHHHYAVAVRNARLVGQEVAATLRWLEESVHLSPSSVHLIGYSLGAHVAGFAGSYVGGRHKIGRITGLDAAGPLFEGMSPRERLSLDDAAFVDAIHTFTREHMGLSVGIKQPIAHYDFYPNGGRFQPGCHFLELYKHLAQHGLNAIPQTIKCAHERAVHLFIDSLLHEDAQSTGYQCSGMGSFSQGLCLDCRKGRCNSLGYHARKPLRAKSKSLFLLTRAQAPFRVYHYQFKIQFINQTEKPEEPTFTLSLLGTKEDMQQVPVTLGKGITSNQTYSFLVTLELDVGELVLVKLRWERGAVWTSVWNTVQAMVPWGGDTRSSSSGLSLALGTIRVKAGETQQRMTFCSENKDDLLHPAQEKTFVRCEVNSKTLKRKIS
;
A
#
# COMPACT_ATOMS: atom_id res chain seq x y z
N MET A 1 18.06 42.82 23.59
CA MET A 1 18.70 41.68 22.89
C MET A 1 17.62 40.63 22.63
N GLY A 2 17.04 40.63 21.44
CA GLY A 2 16.01 39.68 21.05
C GLY A 2 16.10 39.47 19.54
N GLY A 3 16.38 38.23 19.12
CA GLY A 3 16.46 37.89 17.71
C GLY A 3 17.29 36.65 17.46
N THR A 4 16.66 35.47 17.53
CA THR A 4 17.06 34.23 16.79
C THR A 4 16.11 33.05 17.13
N ARG A 5 14.78 33.24 17.07
CA ARG A 5 13.82 32.13 17.23
C ARG A 5 12.66 32.08 16.22
N ARG A 6 12.70 32.87 15.12
CA ARG A 6 11.61 32.91 14.13
C ARG A 6 11.93 32.40 12.72
N VAL A 7 13.13 31.88 12.46
CA VAL A 7 13.53 31.53 11.07
C VAL A 7 13.21 30.07 10.67
N ALA A 8 12.97 29.15 11.62
CA ALA A 8 12.78 27.73 11.29
C ALA A 8 11.33 27.33 10.90
N VAL A 9 10.33 28.20 11.09
CA VAL A 9 8.90 27.84 10.86
C VAL A 9 8.41 28.26 9.46
N PHE A 10 9.14 29.13 8.75
CA PHE A 10 8.70 29.63 7.44
C PHE A 10 9.06 28.74 6.24
N LEU A 11 9.93 27.73 6.40
CA LEU A 11 10.48 26.98 5.26
C LEU A 11 9.65 25.74 4.83
N VAL A 12 8.76 25.23 5.69
CA VAL A 12 7.94 24.03 5.35
C VAL A 12 6.56 24.40 4.80
N VAL A 13 6.06 25.60 5.09
CA VAL A 13 4.71 26.05 4.65
C VAL A 13 4.75 26.74 3.27
N CYS A 14 5.88 27.33 2.87
CA CYS A 14 5.96 28.07 1.60
C CYS A 14 6.22 27.21 0.34
N ILE A 15 6.48 25.90 0.47
CA ILE A 15 6.71 25.03 -0.70
C ILE A 15 5.40 24.65 -1.42
N PHE A 16 4.23 24.82 -0.79
CA PHE A 16 2.94 24.36 -1.36
C PHE A 16 1.90 25.47 -1.62
N THR A 17 2.23 26.74 -1.41
CA THR A 17 1.31 27.86 -1.69
C THR A 17 1.90 28.82 -2.71
N GLN A 18 1.90 28.46 -3.99
CA GLN A 18 1.82 29.40 -5.11
C GLN A 18 1.69 28.65 -6.45
N SER A 19 0.46 28.57 -6.97
CA SER A 19 0.20 28.77 -8.41
C SER A 19 -1.31 28.89 -8.64
N ARG A 20 -1.81 30.12 -8.52
CA ARG A 20 -3.03 30.55 -9.21
C ARG A 20 -2.67 31.85 -9.90
N GLY A 21 -2.26 31.76 -11.17
CA GLY A 21 -1.80 32.90 -11.94
C GLY A 21 -1.90 32.65 -13.45
N ARG A 22 -2.98 33.21 -14.02
CA ARG A 22 -3.20 33.67 -15.40
C ARG A 22 -2.54 32.92 -16.57
N GLY A 23 -3.41 32.37 -17.42
CA GLY A 23 -3.07 31.91 -18.76
C GLY A 23 -2.60 33.04 -19.67
N GLN A 24 -1.59 32.72 -20.47
CA GLN A 24 -1.28 33.40 -21.72
C GLN A 24 -1.21 32.32 -22.80
N SER A 25 -1.97 32.56 -23.86
CA SER A 25 -2.02 31.77 -25.08
C SER A 25 -0.70 31.90 -25.85
N LEU A 26 -0.14 30.77 -26.30
CA LEU A 26 0.96 30.73 -27.26
C LEU A 26 0.44 30.00 -28.50
N GLU A 27 0.33 30.74 -29.61
CA GLU A 27 0.03 30.17 -30.92
C GLU A 27 1.23 29.38 -31.49
N PRO A 28 0.99 28.39 -32.38
CA PRO A 28 2.02 27.47 -32.84
C PRO A 28 2.70 27.92 -34.15
N GLU A 29 4.03 27.88 -34.17
CA GLU A 29 4.86 27.97 -35.39
C GLU A 29 5.14 26.56 -35.97
N PRO A 30 5.38 26.44 -37.29
CA PRO A 30 5.10 25.22 -38.05
C PRO A 30 6.20 24.15 -38.02
N LEU A 31 5.76 22.90 -38.20
CA LEU A 31 6.51 21.66 -38.06
C LEU A 31 7.43 21.39 -39.27
N GLY A 32 8.70 21.80 -39.19
CA GLY A 32 9.76 21.37 -40.11
C GLY A 32 10.38 20.04 -39.69
N ARG A 33 10.29 19.00 -40.55
CA ARG A 33 10.95 17.69 -40.34
C ARG A 33 12.49 17.84 -40.31
N ARG A 34 13.13 17.45 -39.21
CA ARG A 34 14.57 17.16 -39.12
C ARG A 34 14.80 15.66 -38.84
N PRO A 35 15.94 15.06 -39.23
CA PRO A 35 16.13 13.61 -39.23
C PRO A 35 16.53 13.10 -37.83
N GLN A 36 15.65 12.30 -37.21
CA GLN A 36 15.78 11.70 -35.87
C GLN A 36 17.12 11.00 -35.57
N ALA A 37 17.84 10.52 -36.58
CA ALA A 37 19.09 9.77 -36.38
C ALA A 37 20.27 10.63 -35.86
N VAL A 38 20.31 11.93 -36.20
CA VAL A 38 21.41 12.83 -35.79
C VAL A 38 21.21 13.36 -34.37
N GLU A 39 19.96 13.62 -33.97
CA GLU A 39 19.60 14.00 -32.59
C GLU A 39 19.86 12.84 -31.60
N THR A 40 19.55 11.61 -32.00
CA THR A 40 19.74 10.43 -31.15
C THR A 40 21.22 10.19 -30.82
N LYS A 41 22.13 10.38 -31.79
CA LYS A 41 23.59 10.27 -31.55
C LYS A 41 24.15 11.37 -30.65
N LYS A 42 23.60 12.58 -30.72
CA LYS A 42 24.03 13.73 -29.89
C LYS A 42 23.50 13.63 -28.45
N ALA A 43 22.29 13.11 -28.27
CA ALA A 43 21.70 12.83 -26.96
C ALA A 43 22.42 11.68 -26.22
N LEU A 44 22.94 10.70 -26.97
CA LEU A 44 23.72 9.58 -26.42
C LEU A 44 25.08 9.99 -25.81
N GLN A 45 25.63 11.14 -26.23
CA GLN A 45 26.98 11.59 -25.86
C GLN A 45 27.04 12.42 -24.57
N LYS A 46 25.90 12.75 -23.93
CA LYS A 46 25.89 13.52 -22.68
C LYS A 46 24.69 13.16 -21.80
N MET A 47 24.60 11.89 -21.41
CA MET A 47 23.65 11.47 -20.37
C MET A 47 24.20 11.88 -19.00
N GLU A 48 23.36 12.46 -18.14
CA GLU A 48 23.73 12.73 -16.74
C GLU A 48 23.39 11.56 -15.81
N THR A 49 22.43 10.71 -16.21
CA THR A 49 22.11 9.47 -15.51
C THR A 49 23.16 8.40 -15.78
N ARG A 50 23.65 7.76 -14.71
CA ARG A 50 24.57 6.63 -14.77
C ARG A 50 23.80 5.32 -14.69
N PHE A 51 24.08 4.39 -15.59
CA PHE A 51 23.45 3.07 -15.58
C PHE A 51 24.43 2.06 -15.00
N LEU A 52 24.12 1.56 -13.81
CA LEU A 52 25.01 0.66 -13.08
C LEU A 52 24.41 -0.75 -13.10
N LEU A 53 25.16 -1.72 -13.62
CA LEU A 53 24.89 -3.13 -13.38
C LEU A 53 25.41 -3.49 -11.99
N LEU A 54 24.61 -4.19 -11.19
CA LEU A 54 24.91 -4.46 -9.79
C LEU A 54 25.27 -5.94 -9.59
N PRO A 55 26.56 -6.29 -9.66
CA PRO A 55 27.01 -7.67 -9.54
C PRO A 55 27.02 -8.18 -8.09
N ASP A 56 26.85 -7.32 -7.07
CA ASP A 56 26.72 -7.68 -5.64
C ASP A 56 25.85 -6.67 -4.84
N GLY A 57 25.34 -7.08 -3.68
CA GLY A 57 24.46 -6.23 -2.81
C GLY A 57 25.17 -5.09 -2.08
N HIS A 58 26.50 -5.18 -1.92
CA HIS A 58 27.35 -4.19 -1.24
C HIS A 58 28.49 -3.67 -2.13
N GLY A 59 28.60 -4.15 -3.38
CA GLY A 59 29.66 -3.76 -4.30
C GLY A 59 29.43 -2.39 -4.96
N GLN A 60 30.51 -1.75 -5.40
CA GLN A 60 30.41 -0.62 -6.33
C GLN A 60 29.79 -1.13 -7.64
N GLY A 61 28.73 -0.46 -8.10
CA GLY A 61 28.08 -0.80 -9.36
C GLY A 61 29.02 -0.65 -10.55
N CYS A 62 28.89 -1.55 -11.53
CA CYS A 62 29.66 -1.51 -12.77
C CYS A 62 28.91 -0.71 -13.83
N GLU A 63 29.47 0.42 -14.25
CA GLU A 63 28.81 1.34 -15.17
C GLU A 63 28.76 0.77 -16.59
N ILE A 64 27.55 0.65 -17.13
CA ILE A 64 27.27 0.26 -18.51
C ILE A 64 26.73 1.43 -19.29
N GLY A 65 27.05 1.49 -20.58
CA GLY A 65 26.45 2.51 -21.42
C GLY A 65 27.00 2.59 -22.84
N PRO A 66 26.32 3.35 -23.71
CA PRO A 66 26.67 3.48 -25.12
C PRO A 66 28.03 4.15 -25.35
N HIS A 67 28.50 4.96 -24.40
CA HIS A 67 29.82 5.59 -24.43
C HIS A 67 30.97 4.60 -24.16
N ARG A 68 30.66 3.40 -23.63
CA ARG A 68 31.59 2.30 -23.39
C ARG A 68 31.00 0.96 -23.84
N PRO A 69 30.94 0.65 -25.14
CA PRO A 69 30.26 -0.56 -25.63
C PRO A 69 30.77 -1.89 -25.03
N GLY A 70 32.07 -1.99 -24.70
CA GLY A 70 32.67 -3.16 -24.05
C GLY A 70 32.21 -3.39 -22.60
N SER A 71 31.58 -2.39 -21.97
CA SER A 71 31.13 -2.44 -20.58
C SER A 71 30.14 -3.57 -20.30
N LEU A 72 29.32 -4.00 -21.27
CA LEU A 72 28.37 -5.09 -21.07
C LEU A 72 29.08 -6.41 -20.74
N GLN A 73 30.18 -6.70 -21.43
CA GLN A 73 30.99 -7.88 -21.17
C GLN A 73 31.82 -7.72 -19.89
N GLU A 74 32.45 -6.56 -19.70
CA GLU A 74 33.24 -6.23 -18.51
C GLU A 74 32.42 -6.35 -17.22
N CYS A 75 31.18 -5.88 -17.23
CA CYS A 75 30.28 -5.91 -16.09
C CYS A 75 29.54 -7.26 -15.92
N GLY A 76 29.69 -8.19 -16.87
CA GLY A 76 29.07 -9.52 -16.79
C GLY A 76 27.56 -9.54 -17.07
N PHE A 77 27.06 -8.66 -17.95
CA PHE A 77 25.66 -8.67 -18.36
C PHE A 77 25.31 -9.99 -19.08
N ASN A 78 24.25 -10.66 -18.61
CA ASN A 78 23.81 -11.91 -19.21
C ASN A 78 22.61 -11.67 -20.14
N SER A 79 22.84 -11.70 -21.46
CA SER A 79 21.80 -11.44 -22.48
C SER A 79 20.66 -12.47 -22.50
N SER A 80 20.85 -13.64 -21.88
CA SER A 80 19.79 -14.66 -21.77
C SER A 80 18.84 -14.41 -20.59
N ARG A 81 19.14 -13.44 -19.71
CA ARG A 81 18.34 -13.13 -18.53
C ARG A 81 17.54 -11.83 -18.71
N PRO A 82 16.32 -11.73 -18.15
CA PRO A 82 15.57 -10.48 -18.09
C PRO A 82 16.35 -9.38 -17.37
N LEU A 83 15.99 -8.11 -17.62
CA LEU A 83 16.56 -6.95 -16.90
C LEU A 83 15.53 -6.39 -15.91
N VAL A 84 15.91 -6.28 -14.65
CA VAL A 84 15.21 -5.47 -13.66
C VAL A 84 16.00 -4.21 -13.41
N LEU A 85 15.43 -3.05 -13.75
CA LEU A 85 16.07 -1.74 -13.57
C LEU A 85 15.39 -0.98 -12.43
N ILE A 86 16.15 -0.72 -11.36
CA ILE A 86 15.72 0.07 -10.21
C ILE A 86 15.94 1.55 -10.54
N ILE A 87 14.93 2.39 -10.21
CA ILE A 87 14.96 3.83 -10.43
C ILE A 87 14.57 4.51 -9.11
N HIS A 88 15.53 5.17 -8.47
CA HIS A 88 15.33 5.82 -7.18
C HIS A 88 14.54 7.13 -7.29
N GLY A 89 14.18 7.70 -6.13
CA GLY A 89 13.38 8.92 -6.01
C GLY A 89 14.18 10.20 -5.83
N TRP A 90 13.49 11.24 -5.35
CA TRP A 90 14.06 12.52 -4.92
C TRP A 90 14.99 12.33 -3.72
N SER A 91 16.11 13.05 -3.67
CA SER A 91 17.07 12.98 -2.55
C SER A 91 17.39 14.38 -2.01
N VAL A 92 17.20 14.57 -0.70
CA VAL A 92 17.46 15.86 -0.03
C VAL A 92 18.93 16.01 0.36
N ASP A 93 19.60 14.92 0.69
CA ASP A 93 20.98 14.90 1.17
C ASP A 93 21.99 14.51 0.09
N GLY A 94 21.51 14.19 -1.12
CA GLY A 94 22.37 13.79 -2.23
C GLY A 94 23.00 12.42 -2.01
N VAL A 95 22.35 11.57 -1.19
CA VAL A 95 22.78 10.21 -0.90
C VAL A 95 21.72 9.22 -1.38
N LEU A 96 22.20 8.08 -1.90
CA LEU A 96 21.35 6.96 -2.26
C LEU A 96 20.85 6.24 -0.99
N GLU A 97 19.55 6.04 -0.90
CA GLU A 97 18.94 5.47 0.30
C GLU A 97 19.23 3.97 0.45
N SER A 98 19.37 3.51 1.70
CA SER A 98 19.79 2.13 2.01
C SER A 98 18.85 1.04 1.47
N TRP A 99 17.58 1.37 1.19
CA TRP A 99 16.63 0.43 0.60
C TRP A 99 17.05 -0.06 -0.78
N VAL A 100 17.83 0.72 -1.55
CA VAL A 100 18.28 0.33 -2.88
C VAL A 100 19.11 -0.94 -2.78
N HIS A 101 20.10 -0.97 -1.88
CA HIS A 101 20.92 -2.15 -1.63
C HIS A 101 20.12 -3.35 -1.14
N ARG A 102 19.11 -3.13 -0.28
CA ARG A 102 18.23 -4.20 0.20
C ARG A 102 17.36 -4.78 -0.93
N LEU A 103 16.85 -3.93 -1.82
CA LEU A 103 16.07 -4.36 -2.97
C LEU A 103 16.95 -5.12 -3.97
N VAL A 104 18.17 -4.65 -4.22
CA VAL A 104 19.16 -5.36 -5.05
C VAL A 104 19.45 -6.74 -4.49
N ALA A 105 19.71 -6.83 -3.18
CA ALA A 105 19.95 -8.11 -2.52
C ALA A 105 18.76 -9.06 -2.66
N ALA A 106 17.53 -8.56 -2.51
CA ALA A 106 16.32 -9.35 -2.68
C ALA A 106 16.09 -9.80 -4.13
N LEU A 107 16.36 -8.94 -5.13
CA LEU A 107 16.20 -9.28 -6.55
C LEU A 107 17.20 -10.32 -7.05
N ARG A 108 18.36 -10.46 -6.39
CA ARG A 108 19.37 -11.49 -6.73
C ARG A 108 18.90 -12.91 -6.47
N THR A 109 17.84 -13.11 -5.69
CA THR A 109 17.21 -14.43 -5.56
C THR A 109 16.53 -14.86 -6.87
N GLN A 110 16.34 -13.93 -7.81
CA GLN A 110 15.73 -14.16 -9.11
C GLN A 110 16.79 -14.26 -10.22
N PRO A 111 16.54 -15.05 -11.29
CA PRO A 111 17.48 -15.22 -12.40
C PRO A 111 17.44 -14.04 -13.38
N VAL A 112 17.77 -12.84 -12.91
CA VAL A 112 17.69 -11.57 -13.66
C VAL A 112 19.01 -10.80 -13.62
N ASN A 113 19.22 -9.92 -14.58
CA ASN A 113 20.19 -8.83 -14.47
C ASN A 113 19.57 -7.73 -13.60
N VAL A 114 20.29 -7.26 -12.58
CA VAL A 114 19.84 -6.16 -11.71
C VAL A 114 20.62 -4.90 -12.05
N GLY A 115 19.93 -3.88 -12.53
CA GLY A 115 20.50 -2.57 -12.83
C GLY A 115 19.95 -1.47 -11.93
N LEU A 116 20.67 -0.36 -11.85
CA LEU A 116 20.26 0.89 -11.22
C LEU A 116 20.46 2.04 -12.20
N ALA A 117 19.41 2.85 -12.40
CA ALA A 117 19.51 4.16 -13.01
C ALA A 117 19.82 5.17 -11.91
N ASP A 118 21.10 5.50 -11.73
CA ASP A 118 21.59 6.49 -10.78
C ASP A 118 21.51 7.88 -11.41
N TRP A 119 20.46 8.61 -11.03
CA TRP A 119 20.21 9.99 -11.47
C TRP A 119 20.32 10.97 -10.31
N LEU A 120 21.13 10.63 -9.29
CA LEU A 120 21.24 11.40 -8.04
C LEU A 120 21.62 12.86 -8.26
N ALA A 121 22.49 13.13 -9.26
CA ALA A 121 22.86 14.48 -9.67
C ALA A 121 21.66 15.33 -10.10
N LEU A 122 20.67 14.71 -10.75
CA LEU A 122 19.44 15.35 -11.23
C LEU A 122 18.31 15.30 -10.17
N ALA A 123 18.34 14.31 -9.27
CA ALA A 123 17.37 14.12 -8.20
C ALA A 123 17.64 15.04 -6.99
N HIS A 124 18.90 15.38 -6.73
CA HIS A 124 19.32 16.25 -5.63
C HIS A 124 19.21 17.74 -5.99
N HIS A 125 18.02 18.14 -6.39
CA HIS A 125 17.66 19.54 -6.65
C HIS A 125 16.37 19.91 -5.92
N HIS A 126 16.02 21.20 -5.94
CA HIS A 126 14.70 21.63 -5.49
C HIS A 126 13.60 20.78 -6.14
N TYR A 127 12.58 20.37 -5.38
CA TYR A 127 11.62 19.35 -5.81
C TYR A 127 11.00 19.62 -7.20
N ALA A 128 10.57 20.86 -7.47
CA ALA A 128 10.02 21.24 -8.77
C ALA A 128 11.02 21.09 -9.95
N VAL A 129 12.31 21.27 -9.70
CA VAL A 129 13.38 21.04 -10.69
C VAL A 129 13.58 19.53 -10.88
N ALA A 130 13.64 18.75 -9.80
CA ALA A 130 13.72 17.29 -9.87
C ALA A 130 12.53 16.67 -10.63
N VAL A 131 11.32 17.20 -10.43
CA VAL A 131 10.11 16.82 -11.19
C VAL A 131 10.27 17.07 -12.69
N ARG A 132 10.84 18.22 -13.08
CA ARG A 132 11.14 18.51 -14.49
C ARG A 132 12.22 17.56 -15.04
N ASN A 133 13.26 17.31 -14.26
CA ASN A 133 14.35 16.41 -14.63
C ASN A 133 13.87 14.97 -14.82
N ALA A 134 12.83 14.52 -14.12
CA ALA A 134 12.28 13.18 -14.27
C ALA A 134 11.92 12.83 -15.74
N ARG A 135 11.48 13.81 -16.54
CA ARG A 135 11.23 13.60 -17.98
C ARG A 135 12.52 13.37 -18.76
N LEU A 136 13.58 14.13 -18.47
CA LEU A 136 14.89 13.97 -19.09
C LEU A 136 15.46 12.59 -18.75
N VAL A 137 15.45 12.22 -17.47
CA VAL A 137 15.90 10.89 -17.02
C VAL A 137 15.10 9.78 -17.71
N GLY A 138 13.78 9.94 -17.85
CA GLY A 138 12.96 8.99 -18.61
C GLY A 138 13.43 8.82 -20.06
N GLN A 139 13.87 9.89 -20.73
CA GLN A 139 14.46 9.82 -22.08
C GLN A 139 15.80 9.08 -22.07
N GLU A 140 16.67 9.36 -21.10
CA GLU A 140 17.97 8.70 -20.97
C GLU A 140 17.82 7.19 -20.68
N VAL A 141 16.86 6.81 -19.82
CA VAL A 141 16.51 5.41 -19.56
C VAL A 141 16.01 4.74 -20.84
N ALA A 142 15.08 5.36 -21.56
CA ALA A 142 14.58 4.81 -22.83
C ALA A 142 15.68 4.66 -23.88
N ALA A 143 16.59 5.64 -23.99
CA ALA A 143 17.73 5.57 -24.91
C ALA A 143 18.68 4.42 -24.54
N THR A 144 18.95 4.21 -23.25
CA THR A 144 19.77 3.09 -22.78
C THR A 144 19.11 1.73 -23.05
N LEU A 145 17.80 1.61 -22.85
CA LEU A 145 17.08 0.37 -23.16
C LEU A 145 17.09 0.05 -24.66
N ARG A 146 16.97 1.06 -25.54
CA ARG A 146 17.13 0.87 -26.99
C ARG A 146 18.55 0.45 -27.36
N TRP A 147 19.55 1.06 -26.72
CA TRP A 147 20.95 0.65 -26.92
C TRP A 147 21.19 -0.82 -26.50
N LEU A 148 20.56 -1.30 -25.42
CA LEU A 148 20.62 -2.71 -25.01
C LEU A 148 19.88 -3.63 -26.01
N GLU A 149 18.73 -3.19 -26.53
CA GLU A 149 18.00 -3.90 -27.59
C GLU A 149 18.88 -4.04 -28.84
N GLU A 150 19.57 -2.98 -29.26
CA GLU A 150 20.46 -2.99 -30.43
C GLU A 150 21.76 -3.78 -30.19
N SER A 151 22.34 -3.70 -29.00
CA SER A 151 23.67 -4.26 -28.72
C SER A 151 23.64 -5.74 -28.37
N VAL A 152 22.61 -6.18 -27.62
CA VAL A 152 22.53 -7.54 -27.07
C VAL A 152 21.17 -8.19 -27.30
N HIS A 153 20.32 -7.61 -28.16
CA HIS A 153 19.00 -8.14 -28.50
C HIS A 153 18.08 -8.33 -27.27
N LEU A 154 18.27 -7.49 -26.24
CA LEU A 154 17.39 -7.49 -25.07
C LEU A 154 15.98 -7.06 -25.48
N SER A 155 15.01 -7.97 -25.38
CA SER A 155 13.62 -7.63 -25.69
C SER A 155 13.05 -6.64 -24.67
N PRO A 156 12.42 -5.52 -25.08
CA PRO A 156 11.70 -4.63 -24.16
C PRO A 156 10.66 -5.36 -23.31
N SER A 157 10.06 -6.44 -23.83
CA SER A 157 9.11 -7.28 -23.11
C SER A 157 9.72 -8.06 -21.93
N SER A 158 11.04 -8.23 -21.90
CA SER A 158 11.81 -8.84 -20.79
C SER A 158 12.40 -7.81 -19.82
N VAL A 159 11.97 -6.55 -19.90
CA VAL A 159 12.38 -5.48 -18.99
C VAL A 159 11.30 -5.24 -17.93
N HIS A 160 11.74 -5.15 -16.68
CA HIS A 160 10.94 -4.72 -15.53
C HIS A 160 11.56 -3.47 -14.91
N LEU A 161 10.87 -2.34 -15.01
CA LEU A 161 11.28 -1.10 -14.34
C LEU A 161 10.62 -1.02 -12.96
N ILE A 162 11.41 -0.80 -11.90
CA ILE A 162 10.91 -0.59 -10.54
C ILE A 162 11.26 0.83 -10.13
N GLY A 163 10.26 1.70 -10.07
CA GLY A 163 10.45 3.11 -9.75
C GLY A 163 9.89 3.46 -8.37
N TYR A 164 10.70 4.09 -7.53
CA TYR A 164 10.28 4.60 -6.20
C TYR A 164 10.06 6.11 -6.24
N SER A 165 8.96 6.60 -5.65
CA SER A 165 8.68 8.04 -5.53
C SER A 165 8.70 8.74 -6.90
N LEU A 166 9.57 9.74 -7.13
CA LEU A 166 9.79 10.35 -8.46
C LEU A 166 10.23 9.33 -9.53
N GLY A 167 10.99 8.30 -9.14
CA GLY A 167 11.46 7.24 -10.02
C GLY A 167 10.32 6.44 -10.67
N ALA A 168 9.14 6.38 -10.03
CA ALA A 168 7.96 5.77 -10.64
C ALA A 168 7.50 6.53 -11.90
N HIS A 169 7.55 7.87 -11.87
CA HIS A 169 7.22 8.68 -13.05
C HIS A 169 8.33 8.62 -14.09
N VAL A 170 9.60 8.57 -13.68
CA VAL A 170 10.73 8.29 -14.59
C VAL A 170 10.51 6.98 -15.34
N ALA A 171 10.11 5.91 -14.64
CA ALA A 171 9.80 4.62 -15.26
C ALA A 171 8.63 4.73 -16.27
N GLY A 172 7.57 5.45 -15.93
CA GLY A 172 6.45 5.73 -16.83
C GLY A 172 6.88 6.49 -18.09
N PHE A 173 7.64 7.58 -17.91
CA PHE A 173 8.20 8.34 -19.02
C PHE A 173 9.09 7.47 -19.91
N ALA A 174 9.99 6.66 -19.33
CA ALA A 174 10.81 5.73 -20.08
C ALA A 174 9.97 4.75 -20.91
N GLY A 175 8.95 4.13 -20.31
CA GLY A 175 8.02 3.25 -21.02
C GLY A 175 7.30 3.94 -22.19
N SER A 176 6.84 5.18 -21.98
CA SER A 176 6.20 6.00 -23.01
C SER A 176 7.12 6.34 -24.18
N TYR A 177 8.41 6.60 -23.89
CA TYR A 177 9.40 6.93 -24.92
C TYR A 177 9.88 5.70 -25.67
N VAL A 178 10.02 4.54 -25.03
CA VAL A 178 10.34 3.28 -25.73
C VAL A 178 9.28 3.02 -26.80
N GLY A 179 7.99 3.10 -26.43
CA GLY A 179 6.86 3.28 -27.35
C GLY A 179 6.70 2.24 -28.48
N GLY A 180 5.70 2.46 -29.35
CA GLY A 180 5.50 1.65 -30.57
C GLY A 180 5.01 0.21 -30.33
N ARG A 181 5.49 -0.73 -31.15
CA ARG A 181 5.12 -2.17 -31.08
C ARG A 181 5.86 -2.93 -29.96
N HIS A 182 6.92 -2.37 -29.40
CA HIS A 182 7.75 -3.02 -28.38
C HIS A 182 7.55 -2.34 -27.02
N LYS A 183 6.48 -2.73 -26.30
CA LYS A 183 6.24 -2.22 -24.94
C LYS A 183 7.20 -2.86 -23.94
N ILE A 184 7.57 -2.07 -22.93
CA ILE A 184 8.21 -2.59 -21.71
C ILE A 184 7.33 -3.68 -21.09
N GLY A 185 7.96 -4.75 -20.62
CA GLY A 185 7.27 -5.90 -20.03
C GLY A 185 6.46 -5.53 -18.80
N ARG A 186 7.12 -4.87 -17.83
CA ARG A 186 6.49 -4.45 -16.59
C ARG A 186 7.04 -3.15 -16.03
N ILE A 187 6.18 -2.32 -15.44
CA ILE A 187 6.58 -1.22 -14.56
C ILE A 187 5.91 -1.43 -13.20
N THR A 188 6.69 -1.35 -12.11
CA THR A 188 6.16 -1.28 -10.75
C THR A 188 6.43 0.10 -10.16
N GLY A 189 5.37 0.80 -9.76
CA GLY A 189 5.44 2.07 -9.05
C GLY A 189 5.37 1.87 -7.54
N LEU A 190 6.44 2.17 -6.82
CA LEU A 190 6.52 2.08 -5.37
C LEU A 190 6.28 3.47 -4.77
N ASP A 191 5.06 3.67 -4.27
CA ASP A 191 4.53 4.92 -3.72
C ASP A 191 4.89 6.14 -4.59
N ALA A 192 4.44 6.13 -5.85
CA ALA A 192 4.73 7.19 -6.82
C ALA A 192 4.39 8.59 -6.26
N ALA A 193 5.18 9.59 -6.60
CA ALA A 193 5.04 10.92 -6.02
C ALA A 193 3.70 11.60 -6.41
N GLY A 194 3.02 12.18 -5.43
CA GLY A 194 1.76 12.92 -5.61
C GLY A 194 1.96 14.38 -6.00
N PRO A 195 2.79 15.17 -5.31
CA PRO A 195 2.94 16.59 -5.61
C PRO A 195 3.38 16.85 -7.05
N LEU A 196 2.68 17.76 -7.75
CA LEU A 196 2.87 18.08 -9.18
C LEU A 196 2.52 16.94 -10.17
N PHE A 197 1.97 15.80 -9.71
CA PHE A 197 1.52 14.69 -10.55
C PHE A 197 0.04 14.29 -10.32
N GLU A 198 -0.50 14.52 -9.13
CA GLU A 198 -1.91 14.27 -8.81
C GLU A 198 -2.82 15.09 -9.74
N GLY A 199 -3.84 14.46 -10.32
CA GLY A 199 -4.74 15.09 -11.29
C GLY A 199 -4.13 15.36 -12.68
N MET A 200 -2.82 15.15 -12.86
CA MET A 200 -2.17 15.34 -14.16
C MET A 200 -2.59 14.27 -15.18
N SER A 201 -2.49 14.62 -16.46
CA SER A 201 -2.88 13.71 -17.55
C SER A 201 -1.96 12.49 -17.62
N PRO A 202 -2.41 11.35 -18.19
CA PRO A 202 -1.60 10.13 -18.29
C PRO A 202 -0.24 10.29 -18.99
N ARG A 203 -0.04 11.34 -19.79
CA ARG A 203 1.24 11.64 -20.48
C ARG A 203 2.26 12.36 -19.60
N GLU A 204 1.85 12.76 -18.40
CA GLU A 204 2.62 13.61 -17.51
C GLU A 204 3.00 12.91 -16.20
N ARG A 205 2.75 11.61 -16.12
CA ARG A 205 3.02 10.74 -14.96
C ARG A 205 3.06 9.28 -15.43
N LEU A 206 3.32 8.37 -14.50
CA LEU A 206 3.09 6.94 -14.71
C LEU A 206 1.60 6.67 -15.04
N SER A 207 1.38 5.81 -16.02
CA SER A 207 0.08 5.35 -16.51
C SER A 207 0.14 3.86 -16.86
N LEU A 208 -1.03 3.22 -16.89
CA LEU A 208 -1.23 1.86 -17.41
C LEU A 208 -0.79 1.69 -18.88
N ASP A 209 -0.68 2.78 -19.64
CA ASP A 209 -0.28 2.75 -21.05
C ASP A 209 1.23 2.54 -21.24
N ASP A 210 2.05 2.83 -20.21
CA ASP A 210 3.51 2.92 -20.31
C ASP A 210 4.22 1.57 -20.42
N ALA A 211 3.53 0.48 -20.07
CA ALA A 211 4.06 -0.88 -20.21
C ALA A 211 2.94 -1.89 -20.53
N ALA A 212 3.34 -3.11 -20.87
CA ALA A 212 2.41 -4.21 -21.05
C ALA A 212 1.72 -4.61 -19.74
N PHE A 213 2.37 -4.37 -18.60
CA PHE A 213 1.81 -4.51 -17.27
C PHE A 213 2.36 -3.42 -16.35
N VAL A 214 1.48 -2.78 -15.58
CA VAL A 214 1.83 -1.75 -14.60
C VAL A 214 1.12 -2.10 -13.31
N ASP A 215 1.86 -2.17 -12.22
CA ASP A 215 1.34 -2.33 -10.86
C ASP A 215 1.88 -1.23 -9.95
N ALA A 216 1.08 -0.73 -9.02
CA ALA A 216 1.47 0.33 -8.11
C ALA A 216 1.13 -0.03 -6.66
N ILE A 217 2.02 0.32 -5.73
CA ILE A 217 1.84 0.13 -4.30
C ILE A 217 1.78 1.52 -3.66
N HIS A 218 0.60 1.89 -3.14
CA HIS A 218 0.32 3.19 -2.56
C HIS A 218 0.33 3.08 -1.03
N THR A 219 1.32 3.68 -0.38
CA THR A 219 1.53 3.56 1.06
C THR A 219 1.53 4.89 1.80
N PHE A 220 1.46 6.04 1.10
CA PHE A 220 1.37 7.34 1.78
C PHE A 220 0.58 8.41 1.00
N THR A 221 -0.71 8.15 0.76
CA THR A 221 -1.59 8.94 -0.13
C THR A 221 -2.57 9.88 0.56
N ARG A 222 -2.57 9.96 1.90
CA ARG A 222 -3.55 10.77 2.62
C ARG A 222 -2.87 12.00 3.20
N GLU A 223 -3.39 13.15 2.82
CA GLU A 223 -3.06 14.41 3.47
C GLU A 223 -3.47 14.34 4.95
N HIS A 224 -2.47 14.28 5.82
CA HIS A 224 -2.63 14.65 7.22
C HIS A 224 -1.73 15.84 7.49
N MET A 225 -2.33 16.90 8.04
CA MET A 225 -1.64 18.18 8.27
C MET A 225 -1.03 18.79 6.99
N GLY A 226 -1.64 18.54 5.82
CA GLY A 226 -1.16 19.04 4.52
C GLY A 226 0.05 18.29 3.95
N LEU A 227 0.45 17.15 4.53
CA LEU A 227 1.63 16.38 4.13
C LEU A 227 1.20 15.03 3.53
N SER A 228 1.04 14.96 2.21
CA SER A 228 0.97 13.71 1.45
C SER A 228 2.07 13.71 0.40
N VAL A 229 2.84 12.63 0.33
CA VAL A 229 3.93 12.52 -0.66
C VAL A 229 3.59 11.53 -1.75
N GLY A 230 2.80 10.49 -1.46
CA GLY A 230 2.33 9.52 -2.44
C GLY A 230 1.09 10.01 -3.21
N ILE A 231 0.99 9.62 -4.47
CA ILE A 231 -0.16 9.86 -5.34
C ILE A 231 -1.35 8.97 -4.94
N LYS A 232 -2.54 9.55 -4.88
CA LYS A 232 -3.77 8.88 -4.46
C LYS A 232 -4.54 8.28 -5.63
N GLN A 233 -4.63 8.98 -6.75
CA GLN A 233 -5.36 8.46 -7.91
C GLN A 233 -4.76 7.14 -8.41
N PRO A 234 -5.59 6.22 -8.94
CA PRO A 234 -5.10 5.02 -9.61
C PRO A 234 -4.30 5.39 -10.86
N ILE A 235 -3.13 4.79 -11.00
CA ILE A 235 -2.18 5.03 -12.10
C ILE A 235 -1.73 3.75 -12.80
N ALA A 236 -2.14 2.58 -12.32
CA ALA A 236 -1.68 1.29 -12.78
C ALA A 236 -2.83 0.37 -13.24
N HIS A 237 -2.49 -0.84 -13.70
CA HIS A 237 -3.49 -1.88 -13.93
C HIS A 237 -4.00 -2.45 -12.61
N TYR A 238 -3.10 -2.61 -11.65
CA TYR A 238 -3.39 -3.00 -10.27
C TYR A 238 -2.79 -1.95 -9.33
N ASP A 239 -3.65 -1.21 -8.65
CA ASP A 239 -3.28 -0.18 -7.68
C ASP A 239 -3.57 -0.75 -6.28
N PHE A 240 -2.52 -1.16 -5.57
CA PHE A 240 -2.63 -1.70 -4.23
C PHE A 240 -2.57 -0.57 -3.20
N TYR A 241 -3.51 -0.57 -2.27
CA TYR A 241 -3.58 0.38 -1.16
C TYR A 241 -3.47 -0.38 0.18
N PRO A 242 -2.28 -0.88 0.56
CA PRO A 242 -2.04 -1.46 1.88
C PRO A 242 -2.49 -0.50 2.99
N ASN A 243 -3.29 -1.03 3.92
CA ASN A 243 -3.85 -0.27 5.04
C ASN A 243 -4.66 0.97 4.56
N GLY A 244 -5.26 0.86 3.38
CA GLY A 244 -6.03 1.92 2.73
C GLY A 244 -5.16 3.01 2.07
N GLY A 245 -3.86 2.78 1.93
CA GLY A 245 -2.88 3.72 1.35
C GLY A 245 -2.59 4.94 2.21
N ARG A 246 -3.04 4.92 3.47
CA ARG A 246 -2.81 6.00 4.45
C ARG A 246 -1.49 5.74 5.17
N PHE A 247 -1.38 6.10 6.45
CA PHE A 247 -0.26 5.67 7.28
C PHE A 247 -0.17 4.16 7.39
N GLN A 248 1.06 3.68 7.39
CA GLN A 248 1.35 2.26 7.52
C GLN A 248 1.56 1.91 9.00
N PRO A 249 1.13 0.72 9.45
CA PRO A 249 1.36 0.27 10.82
C PRO A 249 2.85 0.35 11.20
N GLY A 250 3.15 0.89 12.38
CA GLY A 250 4.52 1.17 12.83
C GLY A 250 5.14 2.47 12.32
N CYS A 251 4.46 3.24 11.46
CA CYS A 251 4.89 4.56 10.98
C CYS A 251 3.98 5.71 11.50
N HIS A 252 3.22 5.48 12.58
CA HIS A 252 2.20 6.43 13.04
C HIS A 252 2.79 7.62 13.82
N PHE A 253 2.10 8.77 13.76
CA PHE A 253 2.41 10.01 14.49
C PHE A 253 2.53 9.84 16.02
N LEU A 254 2.01 8.76 16.62
CA LEU A 254 2.21 8.50 18.05
C LEU A 254 3.68 8.17 18.36
N GLU A 255 4.38 7.53 17.42
CA GLU A 255 5.85 7.42 17.43
C GLU A 255 6.50 8.79 17.19
N LEU A 256 5.90 9.67 16.39
CA LEU A 256 6.36 11.05 16.23
C LEU A 256 6.30 11.82 17.55
N TYR A 257 5.31 11.66 18.44
CA TYR A 257 5.34 12.30 19.76
C TYR A 257 6.51 11.80 20.63
N LYS A 258 6.77 10.49 20.63
CA LYS A 258 7.93 9.89 21.32
C LYS A 258 9.26 10.34 20.68
N HIS A 259 9.33 10.37 19.36
CA HIS A 259 10.49 10.83 18.60
C HIS A 259 10.68 12.35 18.63
N LEU A 260 9.62 13.17 18.74
CA LEU A 260 9.69 14.63 18.93
C LEU A 260 10.20 14.94 20.34
N ALA A 261 9.79 14.15 21.34
CA ALA A 261 10.31 14.26 22.69
C ALA A 261 11.81 13.90 22.77
N GLN A 262 12.30 12.99 21.92
CA GLN A 262 13.71 12.57 21.88
C GLN A 262 14.58 13.34 20.88
N HIS A 263 14.04 13.78 19.75
CA HIS A 263 14.78 14.32 18.60
C HIS A 263 14.25 15.66 18.07
N GLY A 264 13.23 16.26 18.69
CA GLY A 264 12.62 17.52 18.25
C GLY A 264 12.04 17.43 16.84
N LEU A 265 11.95 18.55 16.13
CA LEU A 265 11.34 18.65 14.79
C LEU A 265 12.01 17.79 13.70
N ASN A 266 13.19 17.22 13.97
CA ASN A 266 13.91 16.31 13.08
C ASN A 266 13.22 14.95 12.90
N ALA A 267 12.18 14.66 13.68
CA ALA A 267 11.39 13.44 13.57
C ALA A 267 10.37 13.44 12.40
N ILE A 268 10.03 14.63 11.88
CA ILE A 268 9.00 14.80 10.82
C ILE A 268 9.44 14.16 9.48
N PRO A 269 10.67 14.38 8.99
CA PRO A 269 11.15 13.72 7.77
C PRO A 269 11.20 12.19 7.89
N GLN A 270 11.56 11.67 9.07
CA GLN A 270 11.67 10.22 9.30
C GLN A 270 10.31 9.52 9.26
N THR A 271 9.27 10.16 9.79
CA THR A 271 7.91 9.59 9.76
C THR A 271 7.35 9.56 8.34
N ILE A 272 7.57 10.62 7.56
CA ILE A 272 7.20 10.69 6.14
C ILE A 272 7.91 9.59 5.37
N LYS A 273 9.23 9.46 5.58
CA LYS A 273 10.05 8.44 4.94
C LYS A 273 9.59 7.02 5.29
N CYS A 274 9.25 6.73 6.55
CA CYS A 274 8.75 5.41 6.97
C CYS A 274 7.53 4.94 6.17
N ALA A 275 6.49 5.78 6.08
CA ALA A 275 5.28 5.42 5.35
C ALA A 275 5.50 5.36 3.83
N HIS A 276 6.33 6.26 3.30
CA HIS A 276 6.67 6.32 1.87
C HIS A 276 7.51 5.10 1.44
N GLU A 277 8.60 4.80 2.16
CA GLU A 277 9.52 3.68 1.92
C GLU A 277 8.88 2.30 2.20
N ARG A 278 7.74 2.25 2.92
CA ARG A 278 7.01 0.99 3.15
C ARG A 278 6.66 0.27 1.84
N ALA A 279 6.35 0.98 0.76
CA ALA A 279 6.10 0.34 -0.54
C ALA A 279 7.29 -0.51 -1.01
N VAL A 280 8.52 -0.03 -0.79
CA VAL A 280 9.74 -0.77 -1.10
C VAL A 280 9.87 -2.01 -0.21
N HIS A 281 9.66 -1.88 1.10
CA HIS A 281 9.75 -3.01 2.01
C HIS A 281 8.69 -4.08 1.74
N LEU A 282 7.46 -3.69 1.37
CA LEU A 282 6.42 -4.63 0.96
C LEU A 282 6.80 -5.38 -0.33
N PHE A 283 7.45 -4.68 -1.28
CA PHE A 283 7.93 -5.32 -2.49
C PHE A 283 9.10 -6.29 -2.20
N ILE A 284 10.05 -5.90 -1.34
CA ILE A 284 11.14 -6.77 -0.87
C ILE A 284 10.57 -8.02 -0.18
N ASP A 285 9.60 -7.85 0.73
CA ASP A 285 8.94 -8.96 1.43
C ASP A 285 8.32 -9.96 0.45
N SER A 286 7.72 -9.47 -0.64
CA SER A 286 7.15 -10.34 -1.69
C SER A 286 8.18 -11.14 -2.49
N LEU A 287 9.45 -10.71 -2.52
CA LEU A 287 10.56 -11.42 -3.15
C LEU A 287 11.17 -12.48 -2.22
N LEU A 288 11.23 -12.17 -0.92
CA LEU A 288 11.87 -13.02 0.08
C LEU A 288 10.94 -14.12 0.61
N HIS A 289 9.63 -13.92 0.55
CA HIS A 289 8.62 -14.82 1.10
C HIS A 289 7.61 -15.25 0.03
N GLU A 290 8.06 -16.03 -0.96
CA GLU A 290 7.24 -16.48 -2.10
C GLU A 290 6.05 -17.37 -1.67
N ASP A 291 6.21 -18.14 -0.60
CA ASP A 291 5.21 -18.99 0.03
C ASP A 291 4.23 -18.21 0.94
N ALA A 292 4.59 -17.00 1.36
CA ALA A 292 3.79 -16.15 2.23
C ALA A 292 3.39 -14.81 1.56
N GLN A 293 2.98 -14.85 0.30
CA GLN A 293 2.53 -13.66 -0.44
C GLN A 293 1.31 -12.98 0.19
N SER A 294 1.36 -11.65 0.29
CA SER A 294 0.20 -10.85 0.70
C SER A 294 -0.83 -10.74 -0.42
N THR A 295 -2.11 -10.93 -0.12
CA THR A 295 -3.20 -10.87 -1.11
C THR A 295 -3.94 -9.54 -1.03
N GLY A 296 -4.01 -8.83 -2.16
CA GLY A 296 -4.86 -7.64 -2.33
C GLY A 296 -6.22 -7.98 -2.92
N TYR A 297 -7.28 -7.34 -2.42
CA TYR A 297 -8.66 -7.57 -2.83
C TYR A 297 -9.30 -6.34 -3.45
N GLN A 298 -9.85 -6.48 -4.64
CA GLN A 298 -10.50 -5.40 -5.36
C GLN A 298 -11.71 -4.91 -4.58
N CYS A 299 -11.75 -3.61 -4.31
CA CYS A 299 -12.82 -3.01 -3.53
C CYS A 299 -13.09 -1.57 -3.99
N SER A 300 -14.26 -1.02 -3.66
CA SER A 300 -14.62 0.38 -3.93
C SER A 300 -13.85 1.37 -3.04
N GLY A 301 -13.33 0.91 -1.91
CA GLY A 301 -12.60 1.75 -0.97
C GLY A 301 -12.41 1.08 0.39
N MET A 302 -11.62 1.72 1.24
CA MET A 302 -11.27 1.21 2.56
C MET A 302 -12.49 0.98 3.47
N GLY A 303 -13.55 1.79 3.35
CA GLY A 303 -14.76 1.64 4.16
C GLY A 303 -15.56 0.36 3.85
N SER A 304 -15.64 -0.05 2.58
CA SER A 304 -16.25 -1.33 2.21
C SER A 304 -15.32 -2.51 2.51
N PHE A 305 -14.00 -2.29 2.40
CA PHE A 305 -13.00 -3.30 2.72
C PHE A 305 -12.96 -3.64 4.22
N SER A 306 -12.99 -2.63 5.10
CA SER A 306 -13.02 -2.83 6.57
C SER A 306 -14.28 -3.53 7.08
N GLN A 307 -15.34 -3.56 6.27
CA GLN A 307 -16.55 -4.35 6.52
C GLN A 307 -16.43 -5.81 6.04
N GLY A 308 -15.29 -6.20 5.46
CA GLY A 308 -15.03 -7.55 4.93
C GLY A 308 -15.77 -7.87 3.62
N LEU A 309 -16.39 -6.88 2.95
CA LEU A 309 -17.29 -7.12 1.81
C LEU A 309 -16.58 -7.56 0.52
N CYS A 310 -15.25 -7.41 0.45
CA CYS A 310 -14.49 -7.48 -0.79
C CYS A 310 -13.57 -8.71 -0.91
N LEU A 311 -13.64 -9.68 0.01
CA LEU A 311 -12.72 -10.84 0.05
C LEU A 311 -12.97 -11.91 -1.03
N ASP A 312 -13.55 -11.58 -2.19
CA ASP A 312 -13.83 -12.54 -3.29
C ASP A 312 -12.74 -12.48 -4.36
N CYS A 313 -12.12 -13.62 -4.66
CA CYS A 313 -11.04 -13.70 -5.65
C CYS A 313 -11.53 -13.98 -7.08
N ARG A 314 -12.78 -14.40 -7.25
CA ARG A 314 -13.33 -14.81 -8.56
C ARG A 314 -13.21 -13.69 -9.60
N LYS A 315 -13.01 -14.07 -10.87
CA LYS A 315 -12.87 -13.14 -12.01
C LYS A 315 -11.70 -12.16 -11.87
N GLY A 316 -10.62 -12.57 -11.18
CA GLY A 316 -9.43 -11.74 -10.97
C GLY A 316 -9.70 -10.52 -10.11
N ARG A 317 -10.57 -10.68 -9.10
CA ARG A 317 -10.84 -9.67 -8.07
C ARG A 317 -9.82 -9.67 -6.95
N CYS A 318 -8.86 -10.59 -6.94
CA CYS A 318 -7.71 -10.52 -6.05
C CYS A 318 -6.41 -10.76 -6.82
N ASN A 319 -5.31 -10.29 -6.25
CA ASN A 319 -3.97 -10.46 -6.82
C ASN A 319 -2.92 -10.46 -5.70
N SER A 320 -1.75 -11.06 -5.97
CA SER A 320 -0.62 -11.02 -5.05
C SER A 320 0.02 -9.63 -5.09
N LEU A 321 0.36 -9.08 -3.92
CA LEU A 321 1.12 -7.84 -3.81
C LEU A 321 2.58 -8.08 -4.20
N GLY A 322 3.17 -7.18 -4.99
CA GLY A 322 4.61 -7.16 -5.26
C GLY A 322 5.04 -8.03 -6.44
N TYR A 323 6.20 -8.70 -6.34
CA TYR A 323 6.91 -9.28 -7.47
C TYR A 323 6.09 -10.34 -8.23
N HIS A 324 5.24 -11.11 -7.56
CA HIS A 324 4.43 -12.16 -8.18
C HIS A 324 3.02 -11.69 -8.60
N ALA A 325 2.77 -10.38 -8.69
CA ALA A 325 1.50 -9.86 -9.18
C ALA A 325 1.21 -10.35 -10.62
N ARG A 326 0.01 -10.89 -10.82
CA ARG A 326 -0.42 -11.43 -12.12
C ARG A 326 -0.87 -10.32 -13.06
N LYS A 327 -0.47 -10.41 -14.33
CA LYS A 327 -0.93 -9.51 -15.40
C LYS A 327 -2.46 -9.55 -15.54
N PRO A 328 -3.15 -8.41 -15.73
CA PRO A 328 -4.60 -8.40 -15.86
C PRO A 328 -5.06 -9.01 -17.19
N LEU A 329 -6.27 -9.60 -17.17
CA LEU A 329 -6.95 -10.08 -18.38
C LEU A 329 -7.51 -8.94 -19.27
N ARG A 330 -7.69 -7.75 -18.70
CA ARG A 330 -8.25 -6.56 -19.38
C ARG A 330 -7.46 -5.33 -18.94
N ALA A 331 -7.18 -4.42 -19.88
CA ALA A 331 -6.53 -3.15 -19.62
C ALA A 331 -7.49 -2.16 -18.90
N LYS A 332 -7.82 -2.45 -17.64
CA LYS A 332 -8.58 -1.56 -16.75
C LYS A 332 -7.88 -1.50 -15.41
N SER A 333 -7.73 -0.30 -14.86
CA SER A 333 -7.25 -0.11 -13.49
C SER A 333 -8.21 -0.75 -12.48
N LYS A 334 -7.63 -1.36 -11.44
CA LYS A 334 -8.35 -1.96 -10.32
C LYS A 334 -7.66 -1.54 -9.02
N SER A 335 -8.43 -0.94 -8.12
CA SER A 335 -7.98 -0.62 -6.77
C SER A 335 -8.15 -1.83 -5.85
N LEU A 336 -7.04 -2.33 -5.31
CA LEU A 336 -6.96 -3.47 -4.40
C LEU A 336 -6.59 -3.00 -3.00
N PHE A 337 -7.21 -3.60 -2.00
CA PHE A 337 -7.00 -3.28 -0.59
C PHE A 337 -6.58 -4.53 0.18
N LEU A 338 -5.73 -4.32 1.18
CA LEU A 338 -5.25 -5.34 2.11
C LEU A 338 -4.78 -4.66 3.39
N LEU A 339 -4.73 -5.40 4.49
CA LEU A 339 -4.03 -4.99 5.71
C LEU A 339 -2.67 -5.66 5.79
N THR A 340 -1.76 -5.08 6.57
CA THR A 340 -0.42 -5.63 6.80
C THR A 340 0.00 -5.45 8.25
N ARG A 341 1.00 -6.20 8.68
CA ARG A 341 1.66 -6.02 9.99
C ARG A 341 2.55 -4.77 10.00
N ALA A 342 2.97 -4.37 11.19
CA ALA A 342 3.92 -3.28 11.36
C ALA A 342 5.35 -3.66 10.94
N GLN A 343 5.71 -4.95 11.04
CA GLN A 343 7.05 -5.46 10.74
C GLN A 343 6.98 -6.69 9.83
N ALA A 344 8.08 -7.00 9.15
CA ALA A 344 8.19 -8.17 8.28
C ALA A 344 8.21 -9.48 9.11
N PRO A 345 7.70 -10.60 8.57
CA PRO A 345 6.92 -10.70 7.34
C PRO A 345 5.58 -9.97 7.48
N PHE A 346 5.18 -9.22 6.45
CA PHE A 346 4.08 -8.25 6.57
C PHE A 346 2.69 -8.86 6.38
N ARG A 347 2.62 -10.10 5.89
CA ARG A 347 1.38 -10.82 5.60
C ARG A 347 0.48 -10.95 6.82
N VAL A 348 -0.83 -10.84 6.58
CA VAL A 348 -1.91 -11.21 7.50
C VAL A 348 -2.96 -12.02 6.74
N TYR A 349 -3.78 -12.75 7.48
CA TYR A 349 -4.93 -13.49 6.98
C TYR A 349 -6.21 -12.69 7.19
N HIS A 350 -7.06 -12.60 6.17
CA HIS A 350 -8.26 -11.77 6.15
C HIS A 350 -9.52 -12.62 6.31
N TYR A 351 -10.33 -12.30 7.31
CA TYR A 351 -11.59 -13.00 7.58
C TYR A 351 -12.76 -12.01 7.62
N GLN A 352 -13.78 -12.27 6.82
CA GLN A 352 -15.06 -11.57 6.96
C GLN A 352 -15.91 -12.31 7.98
N PHE A 353 -16.32 -11.60 9.03
CA PHE A 353 -17.31 -12.08 9.98
C PHE A 353 -18.65 -11.39 9.73
N LYS A 354 -19.72 -12.19 9.73
CA LYS A 354 -21.11 -11.71 9.71
C LYS A 354 -21.86 -12.26 10.90
N ILE A 355 -22.32 -11.36 11.76
CA ILE A 355 -23.08 -11.70 12.97
C ILE A 355 -24.49 -11.15 12.83
N GLN A 356 -25.49 -12.01 13.01
CA GLN A 356 -26.88 -11.62 13.04
C GLN A 356 -27.31 -11.34 14.48
N PHE A 357 -27.86 -10.15 14.74
CA PHE A 357 -28.48 -9.81 16.02
C PHE A 357 -30.00 -9.88 15.83
N ILE A 358 -30.66 -10.79 16.57
CA ILE A 358 -32.07 -11.14 16.37
C ILE A 358 -32.98 -10.23 17.20
N ASN A 359 -32.68 -10.08 18.49
CA ASN A 359 -33.52 -9.31 19.40
C ASN A 359 -32.68 -8.55 20.42
N GLN A 360 -33.18 -7.40 20.88
CA GLN A 360 -32.55 -6.58 21.90
C GLN A 360 -33.60 -6.16 22.91
N THR A 361 -33.32 -6.36 24.20
CA THR A 361 -34.18 -5.84 25.28
C THR A 361 -34.03 -4.33 25.45
N GLU A 362 -32.79 -3.84 25.41
CA GLU A 362 -32.45 -2.41 25.47
C GLU A 362 -31.27 -2.11 24.54
N LYS A 363 -31.22 -0.88 23.99
CA LYS A 363 -30.20 -0.46 23.03
C LYS A 363 -28.88 -0.14 23.76
N PRO A 364 -27.81 -0.94 23.63
CA PRO A 364 -26.53 -0.60 24.25
C PRO A 364 -25.89 0.62 23.58
N GLU A 365 -25.37 1.55 24.38
CA GLU A 365 -24.40 2.54 23.91
C GLU A 365 -23.06 1.83 23.64
N GLU A 366 -22.65 1.82 22.37
CA GLU A 366 -21.34 1.36 21.88
C GLU A 366 -20.81 0.05 22.51
N PRO A 367 -21.50 -1.10 22.30
CA PRO A 367 -21.04 -2.37 22.83
C PRO A 367 -19.70 -2.78 22.19
N THR A 368 -18.77 -3.20 23.04
CA THR A 368 -17.44 -3.69 22.64
C THR A 368 -17.41 -5.20 22.75
N PHE A 369 -16.93 -5.87 21.70
CA PHE A 369 -16.80 -7.32 21.70
C PHE A 369 -15.35 -7.75 21.44
N THR A 370 -15.00 -8.89 22.00
CA THR A 370 -13.75 -9.58 21.74
C THR A 370 -14.05 -10.98 21.20
N LEU A 371 -13.25 -11.43 20.23
CA LEU A 371 -13.31 -12.75 19.66
C LEU A 371 -12.14 -13.60 20.14
N SER A 372 -12.41 -14.85 20.48
CA SER A 372 -11.39 -15.89 20.57
C SER A 372 -11.68 -16.95 19.50
N LEU A 373 -10.72 -17.16 18.61
CA LEU A 373 -10.80 -18.00 17.43
C LEU A 373 -9.91 -19.22 17.65
N LEU A 374 -10.51 -20.41 17.66
CA LEU A 374 -9.76 -21.65 17.80
C LEU A 374 -9.70 -22.35 16.45
N GLY A 375 -8.48 -22.67 16.04
CA GLY A 375 -8.16 -23.23 14.74
C GLY A 375 -7.53 -24.62 14.85
N THR A 376 -7.29 -25.26 13.70
CA THR A 376 -6.60 -26.57 13.66
C THR A 376 -5.08 -26.45 13.86
N LYS A 377 -4.52 -25.27 13.63
CA LYS A 377 -3.06 -25.03 13.72
C LYS A 377 -2.68 -24.15 14.89
N GLU A 378 -3.37 -23.04 15.04
CA GLU A 378 -3.11 -22.00 16.03
C GLU A 378 -4.42 -21.46 16.55
N ASP A 379 -4.38 -20.95 17.78
CA ASP A 379 -5.50 -20.26 18.42
C ASP A 379 -5.18 -18.77 18.57
N MET A 380 -6.21 -17.93 18.48
CA MET A 380 -6.08 -16.49 18.72
C MET A 380 -7.12 -16.02 19.72
N GLN A 381 -6.70 -15.23 20.70
CA GLN A 381 -7.57 -14.71 21.76
C GLN A 381 -7.64 -13.19 21.73
N GLN A 382 -8.71 -12.65 22.31
CA GLN A 382 -8.88 -11.20 22.55
C GLN A 382 -8.81 -10.33 21.27
N VAL A 383 -9.29 -10.84 20.14
CA VAL A 383 -9.33 -10.07 18.90
C VAL A 383 -10.47 -9.03 19.00
N PRO A 384 -10.17 -7.72 19.01
CA PRO A 384 -11.20 -6.71 19.20
C PRO A 384 -12.11 -6.61 17.98
N VAL A 385 -13.41 -6.43 18.22
CA VAL A 385 -14.42 -6.24 17.18
C VAL A 385 -14.91 -4.80 17.21
N THR A 386 -14.80 -4.11 16.07
CA THR A 386 -15.33 -2.75 15.92
C THR A 386 -16.61 -2.77 15.08
N LEU A 387 -17.75 -2.55 15.73
CA LEU A 387 -19.03 -2.33 15.05
C LEU A 387 -19.25 -0.83 14.90
N GLY A 388 -18.94 -0.27 13.71
CA GLY A 388 -18.94 1.18 13.46
C GLY A 388 -20.30 1.89 13.48
N LYS A 389 -21.37 1.21 13.92
CA LYS A 389 -22.73 1.75 14.12
C LYS A 389 -23.35 1.06 15.31
N GLY A 390 -24.21 1.77 16.05
CA GLY A 390 -25.02 1.16 17.12
C GLY A 390 -25.75 -0.09 16.62
N ILE A 391 -25.84 -1.11 17.47
CA ILE A 391 -26.50 -2.36 17.11
C ILE A 391 -28.00 -2.11 17.04
N THR A 392 -28.63 -2.55 15.96
CA THR A 392 -30.08 -2.50 15.75
C THR A 392 -30.61 -3.93 15.69
N SER A 393 -31.83 -4.11 16.21
CA SER A 393 -32.49 -5.42 16.23
C SER A 393 -32.77 -5.91 14.81
N ASN A 394 -32.72 -7.23 14.59
CA ASN A 394 -32.92 -7.90 13.30
C ASN A 394 -31.97 -7.47 12.16
N GLN A 395 -30.74 -7.05 12.48
CA GLN A 395 -29.73 -6.72 11.47
C GLN A 395 -28.52 -7.66 11.50
N THR A 396 -27.91 -7.84 10.32
CA THR A 396 -26.64 -8.56 10.16
C THR A 396 -25.51 -7.56 10.00
N TYR A 397 -24.52 -7.64 10.87
CA TYR A 397 -23.34 -6.80 10.85
C TYR A 397 -22.17 -7.55 10.23
N SER A 398 -21.46 -6.88 9.32
CA SER A 398 -20.30 -7.42 8.63
C SER A 398 -19.07 -6.60 8.99
N PHE A 399 -17.99 -7.28 9.39
CA PHE A 399 -16.71 -6.65 9.71
C PHE A 399 -15.55 -7.53 9.28
N LEU A 400 -14.40 -6.90 9.05
CA LEU A 400 -13.15 -7.56 8.72
C LEU A 400 -12.37 -7.84 10.02
N VAL A 401 -11.84 -9.04 10.13
CA VAL A 401 -10.88 -9.46 11.16
C VAL A 401 -9.61 -9.88 10.44
N THR A 402 -8.45 -9.54 11.00
CA THR A 402 -7.16 -9.99 10.49
C THR A 402 -6.35 -10.73 11.54
N LEU A 403 -5.70 -11.81 11.12
CA LEU A 403 -4.85 -12.65 11.97
C LEU A 403 -3.42 -12.63 11.45
N GLU A 404 -2.44 -12.56 12.35
CA GLU A 404 -1.02 -12.58 11.98
C GLU A 404 -0.50 -14.01 11.69
N LEU A 405 -1.17 -15.02 12.26
CA LEU A 405 -0.81 -16.43 12.15
C LEU A 405 -1.86 -17.20 11.35
N ASP A 406 -1.41 -18.29 10.72
CA ASP A 406 -2.30 -19.23 10.04
C ASP A 406 -2.96 -20.15 11.08
N VAL A 407 -4.20 -19.83 11.45
CA VAL A 407 -5.02 -20.66 12.35
C VAL A 407 -5.48 -21.98 11.69
N GLY A 408 -5.27 -22.16 10.39
CA GLY A 408 -5.78 -23.31 9.64
C GLY A 408 -7.29 -23.23 9.47
N GLU A 409 -7.99 -24.36 9.62
CA GLU A 409 -9.45 -24.35 9.59
C GLU A 409 -10.01 -23.88 10.94
N LEU A 410 -10.94 -22.91 10.91
CA LEU A 410 -11.61 -22.46 12.13
C LEU A 410 -12.60 -23.53 12.62
N VAL A 411 -12.43 -23.94 13.87
CA VAL A 411 -13.24 -24.98 14.52
C VAL A 411 -14.28 -24.36 15.45
N LEU A 412 -13.86 -23.35 16.22
CA LEU A 412 -14.68 -22.77 17.28
C LEU A 412 -14.46 -21.25 17.36
N VAL A 413 -15.55 -20.52 17.58
CA VAL A 413 -15.56 -19.06 17.71
C VAL A 413 -16.21 -18.71 19.03
N LYS A 414 -15.49 -17.99 19.88
CA LYS A 414 -16.01 -17.42 21.13
C LYS A 414 -16.20 -15.94 20.97
N LEU A 415 -17.37 -15.45 21.31
CA LEU A 415 -17.69 -14.03 21.33
C LEU A 415 -17.93 -13.60 22.77
N ARG A 416 -17.16 -12.62 23.25
CA ARG A 416 -17.31 -12.03 24.57
C ARG A 416 -17.77 -10.59 24.45
N TRP A 417 -18.76 -10.20 25.26
CA TRP A 417 -19.18 -8.81 25.38
C TRP A 417 -18.42 -8.16 26.54
N GLU A 418 -17.57 -7.18 26.25
CA GLU A 418 -16.85 -6.44 27.28
C GLU A 418 -17.77 -5.43 27.99
N ARG A 419 -17.57 -5.22 29.30
CA ARG A 419 -18.21 -4.09 30.00
C ARG A 419 -17.59 -2.81 29.47
N GLY A 420 -18.42 -1.80 29.18
CA GLY A 420 -17.96 -0.46 28.79
C GLY A 420 -17.06 0.15 29.86
N ALA A 421 -15.74 -0.03 29.73
CA ALA A 421 -14.73 0.46 30.66
C ALA A 421 -14.25 1.88 30.32
N VAL A 422 -14.62 2.42 29.15
CA VAL A 422 -14.05 3.69 28.66
C VAL A 422 -14.73 4.90 29.29
N TRP A 423 -16.05 4.85 29.51
CA TRP A 423 -16.75 5.97 30.16
C TRP A 423 -16.59 6.01 31.69
N THR A 424 -16.41 4.87 32.35
CA THR A 424 -16.20 4.84 33.82
C THR A 424 -14.85 5.47 34.22
N SER A 425 -13.79 5.27 33.43
CA SER A 425 -12.49 5.92 33.67
C SER A 425 -12.53 7.44 33.47
N VAL A 426 -13.21 7.90 32.42
CA VAL A 426 -13.34 9.33 32.11
C VAL A 426 -14.27 10.02 33.11
N TRP A 427 -15.41 9.41 33.47
CA TRP A 427 -16.33 9.99 34.46
C TRP A 427 -15.73 10.00 35.87
N ASN A 428 -14.99 8.97 36.28
CA ASN A 428 -14.28 9.00 37.57
C ASN A 428 -13.25 10.14 37.64
N THR A 429 -12.69 10.55 36.50
CA THR A 429 -11.73 11.66 36.39
C THR A 429 -12.44 13.03 36.40
N VAL A 430 -13.63 13.12 35.80
CA VAL A 430 -14.41 14.38 35.75
C VAL A 430 -15.27 14.57 37.02
N GLN A 431 -15.71 13.50 37.69
CA GLN A 431 -16.39 13.55 39.01
C GLN A 431 -15.45 14.03 40.13
N ALA A 432 -14.14 13.88 39.98
CA ALA A 432 -13.16 14.44 40.91
C ALA A 432 -13.05 15.98 40.81
N MET A 433 -13.68 16.62 39.82
CA MET A 433 -13.59 18.07 39.56
C MET A 433 -14.91 18.83 39.68
N VAL A 434 -16.04 18.17 39.98
CA VAL A 434 -17.35 18.82 40.13
C VAL A 434 -18.04 18.34 41.40
N PRO A 435 -18.10 19.15 42.47
CA PRO A 435 -18.88 18.82 43.64
C PRO A 435 -20.34 19.12 43.32
N TRP A 436 -21.15 18.05 43.34
CA TRP A 436 -22.62 17.98 43.44
C TRP A 436 -23.34 17.61 42.14
N GLY A 437 -24.03 16.46 42.17
CA GLY A 437 -25.09 16.13 41.20
C GLY A 437 -25.33 14.64 41.00
N GLY A 438 -26.31 14.08 41.72
CA GLY A 438 -27.21 13.00 41.26
C GLY A 438 -26.64 11.59 41.09
N ASP A 439 -26.94 10.73 42.05
CA ASP A 439 -26.87 9.27 41.92
C ASP A 439 -27.75 8.81 40.74
N THR A 440 -27.13 8.35 39.65
CA THR A 440 -27.80 7.55 38.61
C THR A 440 -27.13 6.18 38.54
N ARG A 441 -27.54 5.30 39.45
CA ARG A 441 -27.31 3.85 39.29
C ARG A 441 -28.10 3.37 38.08
N SER A 442 -27.47 3.34 36.89
CA SER A 442 -28.02 2.57 35.77
C SER A 442 -27.84 1.08 36.07
N SER A 443 -28.96 0.39 36.28
CA SER A 443 -28.99 -1.04 36.50
C SER A 443 -28.58 -1.77 35.22
N SER A 444 -27.38 -2.37 35.20
CA SER A 444 -26.91 -3.21 34.09
C SER A 444 -27.58 -4.60 34.03
N SER A 445 -28.62 -4.84 34.84
CA SER A 445 -29.27 -6.14 35.04
C SER A 445 -30.30 -6.53 33.97
N GLY A 446 -30.49 -5.73 32.91
CA GLY A 446 -31.48 -5.99 31.85
C GLY A 446 -30.94 -6.07 30.41
N LEU A 447 -29.66 -5.74 30.17
CA LEU A 447 -29.10 -5.75 28.83
C LEU A 447 -28.77 -7.19 28.39
N SER A 448 -29.38 -7.60 27.27
CA SER A 448 -29.13 -8.88 26.63
C SER A 448 -29.21 -8.74 25.12
N LEU A 449 -28.34 -9.46 24.42
CA LEU A 449 -28.31 -9.52 22.96
C LEU A 449 -28.61 -10.94 22.51
N ALA A 450 -29.69 -11.14 21.76
CA ALA A 450 -29.94 -12.43 21.11
C ALA A 450 -29.11 -12.54 19.83
N LEU A 451 -28.18 -13.48 19.80
CA LEU A 451 -27.26 -13.72 18.69
C LEU A 451 -27.73 -14.89 17.84
N GLY A 452 -27.77 -14.66 16.52
CA GLY A 452 -27.98 -15.71 15.53
C GLY A 452 -26.68 -16.39 15.12
N THR A 453 -26.69 -16.98 13.92
CA THR A 453 -25.51 -17.67 13.36
C THR A 453 -24.39 -16.69 13.01
N ILE A 454 -23.15 -17.10 13.23
CA ILE A 454 -21.96 -16.39 12.75
C ILE A 454 -21.53 -17.01 11.42
N ARG A 455 -21.45 -16.21 10.35
CA ARG A 455 -20.90 -16.65 9.06
C ARG A 455 -19.52 -16.07 8.87
N VAL A 456 -18.57 -16.93 8.51
CA VAL A 456 -17.17 -16.54 8.32
C VAL A 456 -16.75 -16.86 6.88
N LYS A 457 -16.02 -15.93 6.25
CA LYS A 457 -15.35 -16.18 4.98
C LYS A 457 -13.86 -15.87 5.13
N ALA A 458 -13.02 -16.86 4.88
CA ALA A 458 -11.57 -16.69 4.78
C ALA A 458 -11.23 -16.16 3.38
N GLY A 459 -10.42 -15.11 3.32
CA GLY A 459 -9.97 -14.48 2.08
C GLY A 459 -8.94 -15.35 1.36
N GLU A 460 -7.91 -15.79 2.06
CA GLU A 460 -6.77 -16.48 1.45
C GLU A 460 -7.16 -17.87 0.92
N THR A 461 -7.97 -18.61 1.68
CA THR A 461 -8.44 -19.96 1.29
C THR A 461 -9.76 -19.95 0.51
N GLN A 462 -10.43 -18.79 0.42
CA GLN A 462 -11.79 -18.62 -0.13
C GLN A 462 -12.88 -19.51 0.53
N GLN A 463 -12.57 -20.19 1.64
CA GLN A 463 -13.50 -21.04 2.37
C GLN A 463 -14.62 -20.22 3.03
N ARG A 464 -15.80 -20.83 3.13
CA ARG A 464 -16.96 -20.27 3.84
C ARG A 464 -17.39 -21.24 4.94
N MET A 465 -17.56 -20.71 6.13
CA MET A 465 -17.89 -21.46 7.34
C MET A 465 -19.09 -20.82 8.02
N THR A 466 -19.89 -21.63 8.71
CA THR A 466 -20.99 -21.15 9.54
C THR A 466 -20.87 -21.76 10.93
N PHE A 467 -21.10 -20.93 11.94
CA PHE A 467 -21.01 -21.31 13.34
C PHE A 467 -22.34 -21.01 14.04
N CYS A 468 -22.79 -21.97 14.84
CA CYS A 468 -24.04 -21.95 15.58
C CYS A 468 -23.74 -21.99 17.07
N SER A 469 -24.60 -21.35 17.89
CA SER A 469 -24.47 -21.40 19.35
C SER A 469 -24.46 -22.85 19.84
N GLU A 470 -23.51 -23.17 20.71
CA GLU A 470 -23.44 -24.49 21.36
C GLU A 470 -24.62 -24.69 22.34
N ASN A 471 -25.03 -23.61 23.01
CA ASN A 471 -26.14 -23.61 23.96
C ASN A 471 -27.46 -23.15 23.31
N LYS A 472 -28.59 -23.70 23.77
CA LYS A 472 -29.95 -23.33 23.28
C LYS A 472 -30.36 -21.90 23.62
N ASP A 473 -29.76 -21.30 24.65
CA ASP A 473 -30.00 -19.90 24.97
C ASP A 473 -29.26 -19.02 23.98
N ASP A 474 -30.01 -18.24 23.19
CA ASP A 474 -29.47 -17.31 22.19
C ASP A 474 -29.01 -15.98 22.79
N LEU A 475 -29.24 -15.75 24.08
CA LEU A 475 -28.88 -14.53 24.79
C LEU A 475 -27.37 -14.46 25.12
N LEU A 476 -26.81 -13.25 25.06
CA LEU A 476 -25.48 -12.88 25.53
C LEU A 476 -25.61 -11.64 26.43
N HIS A 477 -25.08 -11.72 27.65
CA HIS A 477 -25.07 -10.60 28.60
C HIS A 477 -23.69 -9.93 28.69
N PRO A 478 -23.61 -8.69 29.21
CA PRO A 478 -22.33 -8.03 29.46
C PRO A 478 -21.39 -8.85 30.37
N ALA A 479 -20.10 -8.87 30.03
CA ALA A 479 -19.04 -9.69 30.64
C ALA A 479 -19.21 -11.22 30.51
N GLN A 480 -20.14 -11.69 29.68
CA GLN A 480 -20.23 -13.12 29.34
C GLN A 480 -19.51 -13.43 28.03
N GLU A 481 -19.08 -14.68 27.91
CA GLU A 481 -18.56 -15.29 26.69
C GLU A 481 -19.58 -16.32 26.18
N LYS A 482 -19.70 -16.41 24.86
CA LYS A 482 -20.54 -17.39 24.19
C LYS A 482 -19.78 -18.14 23.13
N THR A 483 -19.91 -19.47 23.17
CA THR A 483 -19.25 -20.40 22.27
C THR A 483 -20.12 -20.73 21.06
N PHE A 484 -19.51 -20.68 19.88
CA PHE A 484 -20.11 -21.08 18.62
C PHE A 484 -19.26 -22.17 17.96
N VAL A 485 -19.90 -23.27 17.59
CA VAL A 485 -19.28 -24.43 16.94
C VAL A 485 -19.68 -24.51 15.47
N ARG A 486 -18.81 -25.10 14.65
CA ARG A 486 -19.07 -25.26 13.22
C ARG A 486 -20.36 -26.07 12.99
N CYS A 487 -21.24 -25.57 12.11
CA CYS A 487 -22.52 -26.20 11.81
C CYS A 487 -22.85 -26.10 10.31
N GLU A 488 -23.56 -27.09 9.79
CA GLU A 488 -24.10 -27.04 8.43
C GLU A 488 -25.49 -26.40 8.43
N VAL A 489 -25.60 -25.19 7.89
CA VAL A 489 -26.93 -24.59 7.67
C VAL A 489 -27.52 -25.19 6.40
N ASN A 490 -28.31 -26.24 6.58
CA ASN A 490 -29.06 -26.86 5.49
C ASN A 490 -30.06 -25.82 4.94
N SER A 491 -29.91 -25.43 3.67
CA SER A 491 -30.73 -24.41 2.97
C SER A 491 -32.25 -24.68 3.01
N LYS A 492 -32.68 -25.87 3.42
CA LYS A 492 -34.09 -26.28 3.53
C LYS A 492 -34.77 -25.77 4.81
N THR A 493 -34.03 -25.49 5.88
CA THR A 493 -34.63 -25.16 7.19
C THR A 493 -35.09 -23.70 7.30
N LEU A 494 -34.57 -22.79 6.46
CA LEU A 494 -35.00 -21.39 6.44
C LEU A 494 -36.39 -21.18 5.82
N LYS A 495 -36.85 -22.12 4.97
CA LYS A 495 -38.19 -22.06 4.35
C LYS A 495 -39.31 -22.56 5.27
N ARG A 496 -39.00 -23.28 6.35
CA ARG A 496 -40.00 -23.80 7.32
C ARG A 496 -40.28 -22.88 8.50
N LYS A 497 -39.55 -21.76 8.65
CA LYS A 497 -39.79 -20.75 9.68
C LYS A 497 -40.49 -19.49 9.13
N ILE A 498 -40.87 -19.49 7.85
CA ILE A 498 -41.59 -18.38 7.17
C ILE A 498 -42.82 -18.93 6.43
N SER A 499 -43.39 -20.06 6.87
CA SER A 499 -44.68 -20.57 6.39
C SER A 499 -45.65 -20.69 7.54
#